data_AF-A0A4Q4CVL5-F1
#
_entry.id   AF-A0A4Q4CVL5-F1
#
_cell.length_a   1.000
_cell.length_b   1.000
_cell.length_c   1.000
_cell.angle_alpha   90.00
_cell.angle_beta   90.00
_cell.angle_gamma   90.00
#
_symmetry.space_group_name_H-M   'P 1'
#
loop_
_entity.id
_entity.type
_entity.pdbx_description
1 polymer ?
#
loop_
_entity_poly.entity_id
_entity_poly.type
_entity_poly.pdbx_seq_one_letter_code
_entity_poly.pdbx_strand_id
1 'polypeptide(L)'
;MLASLLVTRSLPPAAPLPSEQFGWMVLPRHGLRPLRFKGRALVRAAARDPALPVWSEVVVHETEGGLLVVAIRHECRGEAAPPCVYAEAFGHTDAAIEFLHAHDPLRDLPVAVLYAGAEAAPDGLRDAAALACADRLRRGWQEVLTACFGARHHIRP
;
A
#
# COMPACT_ATOMS: atom_id res chain seq x y z
N MET A 1 2.13 33.07 16.91
CA MET A 1 2.67 31.84 17.53
C MET A 1 1.76 30.68 17.15
N LEU A 2 2.13 29.90 16.13
CA LEU A 2 1.36 28.74 15.68
C LEU A 2 1.88 27.51 16.43
N ALA A 3 1.01 26.91 17.25
CA ALA A 3 1.31 25.67 17.96
C ALA A 3 1.34 24.51 16.96
N SER A 4 2.53 23.94 16.73
CA SER A 4 2.70 22.67 16.03
C SER A 4 1.97 21.57 16.81
N LEU A 5 0.83 21.12 16.29
CA LEU A 5 0.18 19.90 16.72
C LEU A 5 1.05 18.73 16.25
N LEU A 6 1.78 18.12 17.18
CA LEU A 6 2.45 16.84 16.98
C LEU A 6 1.37 15.79 16.71
N VAL A 7 1.20 15.43 15.43
CA VAL A 7 0.40 14.27 15.03
C VAL A 7 1.12 13.03 15.55
N THR A 8 0.67 12.52 16.69
CA THR A 8 1.11 11.23 17.20
C THR A 8 0.55 10.15 16.29
N ARG A 9 1.34 9.72 15.31
CA ARG A 9 1.04 8.52 14.51
C ARG A 9 1.10 7.31 15.45
N SER A 10 -0.06 6.85 15.90
CA SER A 10 -0.17 5.56 16.59
C SER A 10 0.07 4.47 15.54
N LEU A 11 1.26 3.84 15.59
CA LEU A 11 1.50 2.61 14.86
C LEU A 11 0.54 1.55 15.46
N PRO A 12 -0.30 0.89 14.65
CA PRO A 12 -1.09 -0.24 15.14
C PRO A 12 -0.15 -1.33 15.67
N PRO A 13 -0.65 -2.22 16.57
CA PRO A 13 0.15 -3.30 17.12
C PRO A 13 0.79 -4.10 15.99
N ALA A 14 2.11 -4.36 16.12
CA ALA A 14 2.88 -5.13 15.17
C ALA A 14 2.14 -6.44 14.85
N ALA A 15 1.89 -6.67 13.56
CA ALA A 15 1.33 -7.93 13.09
C ALA A 15 2.18 -9.10 13.59
N PRO A 16 1.59 -10.30 13.79
CA PRO A 16 2.34 -11.48 14.22
C PRO A 16 3.59 -11.68 13.34
N LEU A 17 4.69 -12.05 13.99
CA LEU A 17 5.96 -12.33 13.34
C LEU A 17 5.76 -13.38 12.23
N PRO A 18 6.44 -13.22 11.08
CA PRO A 18 6.33 -14.20 10.00
C PRO A 18 6.69 -15.60 10.50
N SER A 19 5.88 -16.59 10.13
CA SER A 19 6.21 -17.99 10.40
C SER A 19 7.53 -18.35 9.73
N GLU A 20 8.47 -18.95 10.47
CA GLU A 20 9.72 -19.42 9.88
C GLU A 20 9.50 -20.52 8.82
N GLN A 21 8.35 -21.19 8.88
CA GLN A 21 7.96 -22.29 8.00
C GLN A 21 7.31 -21.80 6.71
N PHE A 22 7.61 -22.51 5.62
CA PHE A 22 6.97 -22.32 4.33
C PHE A 22 5.55 -22.91 4.31
N GLY A 23 4.56 -22.10 3.95
CA GLY A 23 3.15 -22.49 3.82
C GLY A 23 2.59 -22.18 2.43
N TRP A 24 1.55 -22.91 2.03
CA TRP A 24 0.80 -22.61 0.81
C TRP A 24 0.01 -21.31 0.98
N MET A 25 0.17 -20.40 0.02
CA MET A 25 -0.51 -19.11 -0.03
C MET A 25 -1.20 -18.93 -1.38
N VAL A 26 -2.31 -18.19 -1.34
CA VAL A 26 -3.06 -17.76 -2.52
C VAL A 26 -3.30 -16.26 -2.41
N LEU A 27 -2.67 -15.49 -3.27
CA LEU A 27 -2.84 -14.05 -3.34
C LEU A 27 -3.79 -13.69 -4.47
N PRO A 28 -4.89 -12.94 -4.21
CA PRO A 28 -5.74 -12.43 -5.28
C PRO A 28 -4.95 -11.44 -6.14
N ARG A 29 -5.33 -11.33 -7.42
CA ARG A 29 -4.78 -10.33 -8.35
C ARG A 29 -5.92 -9.64 -9.08
N HIS A 30 -5.96 -8.31 -9.01
CA HIS A 30 -6.98 -7.51 -9.66
C HIS A 30 -6.93 -7.72 -11.18
N GLY A 31 -8.06 -8.12 -11.77
CA GLY A 31 -8.16 -8.41 -13.21
C GLY A 31 -7.37 -9.64 -13.70
N LEU A 32 -6.74 -10.41 -12.83
CA LEU A 32 -5.85 -11.52 -13.19
C LEU A 32 -6.12 -12.78 -12.36
N ARG A 33 -5.56 -13.91 -12.77
CA ARG A 33 -5.66 -15.17 -12.01
C ARG A 33 -4.92 -15.04 -10.67
N PRO A 34 -5.46 -15.56 -9.56
CA PRO A 34 -4.76 -15.57 -8.27
C PRO A 34 -3.38 -16.24 -8.36
N LEU A 35 -2.39 -15.66 -7.67
CA LEU A 35 -1.04 -16.20 -7.59
C LEU A 35 -0.96 -17.21 -6.45
N ARG A 36 -0.62 -18.46 -6.78
CA ARG A 36 -0.47 -19.56 -5.81
C ARG A 36 1.00 -19.95 -5.70
N PHE A 37 1.51 -20.02 -4.47
CA PHE A 37 2.89 -20.41 -4.22
C PHE A 37 3.04 -20.95 -2.80
N LYS A 38 4.15 -21.64 -2.54
CA LYS A 38 4.56 -22.04 -1.19
C LYS A 38 5.66 -21.08 -0.75
N GLY A 39 5.44 -20.39 0.35
CA GLY A 39 6.27 -19.24 0.75
C GLY A 39 6.20 -18.95 2.25
N ARG A 40 6.91 -17.91 2.67
CA ARG A 40 6.75 -17.27 3.98
C ARG A 40 6.83 -15.75 3.82
N ALA A 41 6.16 -15.00 4.68
CA ALA A 41 6.30 -13.54 4.66
C ALA A 41 7.70 -13.15 5.19
N LEU A 42 8.32 -12.14 4.58
CA LEU A 42 9.57 -11.54 5.03
C LEU A 42 9.31 -10.18 5.67
N VAL A 43 8.56 -9.34 4.97
CA VAL A 43 8.31 -7.95 5.34
C VAL A 43 6.84 -7.62 5.16
N ARG A 44 6.30 -6.82 6.08
CA ARG A 44 4.98 -6.23 5.98
C ARG A 44 5.02 -4.78 6.43
N ALA A 45 4.53 -3.88 5.60
CA ALA A 45 4.36 -2.48 5.95
C ALA A 45 2.99 -1.99 5.49
N ALA A 46 2.40 -1.08 6.24
CA ALA A 46 1.10 -0.50 5.91
C ALA A 46 1.04 0.97 6.32
N ALA A 47 0.33 1.76 5.52
CA ALA A 47 -0.10 3.12 5.86
C ALA A 47 -1.61 3.11 6.08
N ARG A 48 -2.00 3.40 7.32
CA ARG A 48 -3.40 3.41 7.79
C ARG A 48 -3.75 4.76 8.40
N ASP A 49 -3.62 5.83 7.62
CA ASP A 49 -4.04 7.17 8.07
C ASP A 49 -5.58 7.18 8.24
N PRO A 50 -6.11 7.42 9.45
CA PRO A 50 -7.54 7.46 9.69
C PRO A 50 -8.22 8.69 9.08
N ALA A 51 -7.47 9.65 8.52
CA ALA A 51 -8.00 10.76 7.75
C ALA A 51 -7.95 10.52 6.23
N LEU A 52 -7.57 9.32 5.78
CA LEU A 52 -7.61 8.93 4.37
C LEU A 52 -8.69 7.88 4.10
N PRO A 53 -9.31 7.90 2.91
CA PRO A 53 -10.35 6.95 2.54
C PRO A 53 -9.80 5.60 2.08
N VAL A 54 -8.47 5.46 1.94
CA VAL A 54 -7.82 4.22 1.49
C VAL A 54 -6.66 3.88 2.41
N TRP A 55 -6.55 2.59 2.76
CA TRP A 55 -5.40 2.02 3.42
C TRP A 55 -4.55 1.25 2.41
N SER A 56 -3.23 1.41 2.51
CA SER A 56 -2.28 0.73 1.63
C SER A 56 -1.39 -0.20 2.44
N GLU A 57 -1.13 -1.37 1.88
CA GLU A 57 -0.29 -2.40 2.50
C GLU A 57 0.60 -3.06 1.46
N VAL A 58 1.84 -3.34 1.86
CA VAL A 58 2.79 -4.17 1.11
C VAL A 58 3.18 -5.37 1.95
N VAL A 59 3.19 -6.53 1.34
CA VAL A 59 3.77 -7.75 1.91
C VAL A 59 4.78 -8.31 0.92
N VAL A 60 5.98 -8.59 1.38
CA VAL A 60 7.01 -9.29 0.61
C VAL A 60 7.13 -10.69 1.17
N HIS A 61 7.12 -11.69 0.29
CA HIS A 61 7.27 -13.09 0.63
C HIS A 61 8.51 -13.66 -0.04
N GLU A 62 9.14 -14.63 0.63
CA GLU A 62 10.10 -15.55 0.05
C GLU A 62 9.37 -16.83 -0.33
N THR A 63 9.57 -17.32 -1.54
CA THR A 63 9.09 -18.63 -1.98
C THR A 63 10.06 -19.73 -1.59
N GLU A 64 9.60 -20.98 -1.48
CA GLU A 64 10.48 -22.14 -1.23
C GLU A 64 11.57 -22.31 -2.32
N GLY A 65 11.31 -21.81 -3.53
CA GLY A 65 12.27 -21.78 -4.65
C GLY A 65 13.20 -20.57 -4.69
N GLY A 66 13.20 -19.72 -3.65
CA GLY A 66 14.09 -18.55 -3.56
C GLY A 66 13.66 -17.30 -4.33
N LEU A 67 12.51 -17.33 -5.02
CA LEU A 67 11.90 -16.13 -5.61
C LEU A 67 11.29 -15.22 -4.55
N LEU A 68 11.18 -13.93 -4.86
CA LEU A 68 10.42 -12.97 -4.07
C LEU A 68 9.02 -12.80 -4.65
N VAL A 69 7.99 -12.79 -3.81
CA VAL A 69 6.63 -12.42 -4.22
C VAL A 69 6.23 -11.15 -3.48
N VAL A 70 5.91 -10.10 -4.23
CA VAL A 70 5.42 -8.84 -3.68
C VAL A 70 3.91 -8.78 -3.84
N ALA A 71 3.21 -8.41 -2.77
CA ALA A 71 1.78 -8.16 -2.75
C ALA A 71 1.51 -6.72 -2.33
N ILE A 72 0.74 -5.97 -3.12
CA ILE A 72 0.25 -4.64 -2.81
C ILE A 72 -1.26 -4.74 -2.63
N ARG A 73 -1.79 -4.20 -1.53
CA ARG A 73 -3.23 -4.16 -1.27
C ARG A 73 -3.65 -2.72 -0.95
N HIS A 74 -4.65 -2.24 -1.68
CA HIS A 74 -5.38 -1.02 -1.36
C HIS A 74 -6.79 -1.37 -0.94
N GLU A 75 -7.16 -0.93 0.26
CA GLU A 75 -8.47 -1.17 0.85
C GLU A 75 -9.19 0.16 1.04
N CYS A 76 -10.32 0.31 0.37
CA CYS A 76 -11.20 1.46 0.56
C CYS A 76 -11.88 1.33 1.92
N ARG A 77 -11.98 2.45 2.65
CA ARG A 77 -12.72 2.48 3.90
C ARG A 77 -14.22 2.53 3.62
N GLY A 78 -14.96 1.69 4.35
CA GLY A 78 -16.38 1.47 4.11
C GLY A 78 -16.64 0.42 3.02
N GLU A 79 -17.91 0.19 2.69
CA GLU A 79 -18.32 -0.81 1.68
C GLU A 79 -18.25 -0.26 0.24
N ALA A 80 -17.53 0.83 0.01
CA ALA A 80 -17.56 1.56 -1.25
C ALA A 80 -16.97 0.78 -2.43
N ALA A 81 -16.00 -0.12 -2.19
CA ALA A 81 -15.39 -0.94 -3.23
C ALA A 81 -14.64 -2.15 -2.64
N PRO A 82 -14.55 -3.27 -3.40
CA PRO A 82 -13.66 -4.36 -3.04
C PRO A 82 -12.18 -3.90 -3.04
N PRO A 83 -11.30 -4.55 -2.26
CA PRO A 83 -9.89 -4.18 -2.24
C PRO A 83 -9.22 -4.46 -3.60
N CYS A 84 -8.35 -3.53 -4.00
CA CYS A 84 -7.49 -3.73 -5.16
C CYS A 84 -6.21 -4.42 -4.70
N VAL A 85 -5.90 -5.60 -5.26
CA VAL A 85 -4.73 -6.39 -4.89
C VAL A 85 -3.87 -6.66 -6.11
N TYR A 86 -2.60 -6.35 -6.02
CA TYR A 86 -1.60 -6.63 -7.05
C TYR A 86 -0.60 -7.60 -6.44
N ALA A 87 -0.20 -8.61 -7.19
CA ALA A 87 0.84 -9.53 -6.75
C ALA A 87 1.68 -9.99 -7.92
N GLU A 88 2.98 -10.07 -7.72
CA GLU A 88 3.94 -10.46 -8.76
C GLU A 88 5.17 -11.13 -8.15
N ALA A 89 5.80 -12.02 -8.92
CA ALA A 89 6.97 -12.80 -8.52
C ALA A 89 8.21 -12.31 -9.26
N PHE A 90 9.33 -12.20 -8.54
CA PHE A 90 10.58 -11.63 -9.02
C PHE A 90 11.74 -12.55 -8.69
N GLY A 91 12.71 -12.64 -9.61
CA GLY A 91 13.94 -13.41 -9.41
C GLY A 91 15.00 -12.69 -8.58
N HIS A 92 14.87 -11.37 -8.39
CA HIS A 92 15.83 -10.56 -7.64
C HIS A 92 15.15 -9.34 -7.01
N THR A 93 15.79 -8.80 -5.97
CA THR A 93 15.27 -7.69 -5.16
C THR A 93 15.08 -6.41 -5.97
N ASP A 94 15.98 -6.10 -6.91
CA ASP A 94 15.89 -4.84 -7.68
C ASP A 94 14.62 -4.74 -8.52
N ALA A 95 14.21 -5.82 -9.21
CA ALA A 95 12.97 -5.83 -9.96
C ALA A 95 11.73 -5.70 -9.06
N ALA A 96 11.77 -6.29 -7.86
CA ALA A 96 10.71 -6.14 -6.87
C ALA A 96 10.59 -4.68 -6.37
N ILE A 97 11.74 -4.01 -6.19
CA ILE A 97 11.80 -2.59 -5.81
C ILE A 97 11.28 -1.72 -6.97
N GLU A 98 11.72 -1.95 -8.20
CA GLU A 98 11.23 -1.21 -9.38
C GLU A 98 9.71 -1.35 -9.54
N PHE A 99 9.16 -2.54 -9.38
CA PHE A 99 7.72 -2.78 -9.39
C PHE A 99 6.98 -1.94 -8.34
N LEU A 100 7.52 -1.87 -7.12
CA LEU A 100 6.94 -1.09 -6.03
C LEU A 100 7.02 0.42 -6.28
N HIS A 101 8.12 0.91 -6.87
CA HIS A 101 8.28 2.32 -7.22
C HIS A 101 7.42 2.75 -8.40
N ALA A 102 7.22 1.87 -9.38
CA ALA A 102 6.36 2.13 -10.55
C ALA A 102 4.86 2.11 -10.21
N HIS A 103 4.48 1.59 -9.04
CA HIS A 103 3.09 1.49 -8.63
C HIS A 103 2.50 2.84 -8.20
N ASP A 104 1.40 3.27 -8.85
CA ASP A 104 0.57 4.40 -8.41
C ASP A 104 -0.63 3.87 -7.62
N PRO A 105 -0.78 4.22 -6.32
CA PRO A 105 -1.92 3.77 -5.50
C PRO A 105 -3.30 4.24 -6.02
N LEU A 106 -3.33 5.16 -6.99
CA LEU A 106 -4.58 5.69 -7.55
C LEU A 106 -5.03 4.98 -8.83
N ARG A 107 -4.19 4.13 -9.43
CA ARG A 107 -4.37 3.60 -10.80
C ARG A 107 -5.76 2.99 -11.06
N ASP A 108 -6.20 2.09 -10.18
CA ASP A 108 -7.49 1.41 -10.30
C ASP A 108 -8.46 1.81 -9.17
N LEU A 109 -8.19 2.93 -8.50
CA LEU A 109 -9.06 3.42 -7.44
C LEU A 109 -10.28 4.13 -8.05
N PRO A 110 -11.52 3.79 -7.66
CA PRO A 110 -12.70 4.52 -8.15
C PRO A 110 -12.64 5.99 -7.76
N VAL A 111 -12.92 6.90 -8.71
CA VAL A 111 -12.90 8.36 -8.48
C VAL A 111 -13.79 8.76 -7.29
N ALA A 112 -14.93 8.08 -7.10
CA ALA A 112 -15.83 8.32 -5.96
C ALA A 112 -15.14 8.19 -4.60
N VAL A 113 -14.10 7.37 -4.47
CA VAL A 113 -13.34 7.21 -3.21
C VAL A 113 -12.54 8.48 -2.89
N LEU A 114 -11.99 9.16 -3.90
CA LEU A 114 -11.29 10.43 -3.71
C LEU A 114 -12.25 11.53 -3.26
N TYR A 115 -13.47 11.54 -3.81
CA TYR A 115 -14.51 12.48 -3.40
C TYR A 115 -15.10 12.17 -2.03
N ALA A 116 -15.16 10.90 -1.62
CA ALA A 116 -15.52 10.55 -0.24
C ALA A 116 -14.52 11.12 0.77
N GLY A 117 -13.22 11.15 0.42
CA GLY A 117 -12.20 11.84 1.21
C GLY A 117 -12.35 13.37 1.25
N ALA A 118 -13.15 13.94 0.35
CA ALA A 118 -13.42 15.36 0.21
C ALA A 118 -14.84 15.76 0.69
N GLU A 119 -15.61 14.84 1.26
CA GLU A 119 -17.04 15.06 1.58
C GLU A 119 -17.26 16.22 2.56
N ALA A 120 -16.32 16.44 3.49
CA ALA A 120 -16.38 17.55 4.44
C ALA A 120 -16.02 18.93 3.83
N ALA A 121 -15.58 18.99 2.56
CA ALA A 121 -15.18 20.24 1.92
C ALA A 121 -16.40 21.05 1.45
N PRO A 122 -16.34 22.40 1.50
CA PRO A 122 -17.39 23.25 0.96
C PRO A 122 -17.66 23.01 -0.53
N ASP A 123 -18.90 23.24 -0.94
CA ASP A 123 -19.28 23.20 -2.36
C ASP A 123 -18.44 24.22 -3.16
N GLY A 124 -17.91 23.78 -4.30
CA GLY A 124 -16.94 24.55 -5.11
C GLY A 124 -15.46 24.30 -4.77
N LEU A 125 -15.15 23.63 -3.64
CA LEU A 125 -13.77 23.24 -3.27
C LEU A 125 -13.53 21.72 -3.31
N ARG A 126 -14.55 20.93 -3.66
CA ARG A 126 -14.49 19.46 -3.66
C ARG A 126 -13.38 18.91 -4.57
N ASP A 127 -13.22 19.47 -5.76
CA ASP A 127 -12.21 19.00 -6.72
C ASP A 127 -10.79 19.23 -6.18
N ALA A 128 -10.55 20.40 -5.58
CA ALA A 128 -9.27 20.72 -4.96
C ALA A 128 -8.99 19.81 -3.74
N ALA A 129 -10.01 19.51 -2.95
CA ALA A 129 -9.90 18.58 -1.83
C ALA A 129 -9.65 17.13 -2.29
N ALA A 130 -10.28 16.68 -3.39
CA ALA A 130 -10.05 15.38 -3.99
C ALA A 130 -8.61 15.25 -4.53
N LEU A 131 -8.08 16.30 -5.16
CA LEU A 131 -6.68 16.36 -5.60
C LEU A 131 -5.71 16.33 -4.41
N ALA A 132 -5.98 17.10 -3.35
CA ALA A 132 -5.18 17.05 -2.13
C ALA A 132 -5.22 15.66 -1.46
N CYS A 133 -6.35 14.97 -1.52
CA CYS A 133 -6.48 13.59 -1.06
C CYS A 133 -5.62 12.63 -1.90
N ALA A 134 -5.65 12.75 -3.23
CA ALA A 134 -4.78 11.99 -4.13
C ALA A 134 -3.29 12.18 -3.80
N ASP A 135 -2.83 13.41 -3.58
CA ASP A 135 -1.45 13.69 -3.21
C ASP A 135 -1.07 13.13 -1.84
N ARG A 136 -1.99 13.14 -0.88
CA ARG A 136 -1.78 12.51 0.43
C ARG A 136 -1.66 10.99 0.31
N LEU A 137 -2.46 10.35 -0.54
CA LEU A 137 -2.38 8.91 -0.79
C LEU A 137 -1.04 8.51 -1.40
N ARG A 138 -0.55 9.26 -2.40
CA ARG A 138 0.79 9.05 -2.99
C ARG A 138 1.91 9.24 -1.97
N ARG A 139 1.83 10.27 -1.12
CA ARG A 139 2.78 10.45 -0.02
C ARG A 139 2.74 9.29 0.97
N GLY A 140 1.55 8.84 1.37
CA GLY A 140 1.39 7.67 2.24
C GLY A 140 1.99 6.41 1.61
N TRP A 141 1.88 6.23 0.30
CA TRP A 141 2.55 5.13 -0.42
C TRP A 141 4.08 5.23 -0.32
N GLN A 142 4.67 6.41 -0.55
CA GLN A 142 6.11 6.60 -0.40
C GLN A 142 6.61 6.33 1.04
N GLU A 143 5.77 6.60 2.04
CA GLU A 143 6.07 6.24 3.44
C GLU A 143 6.08 4.73 3.66
N VAL A 144 5.16 3.98 3.04
CA VAL A 144 5.16 2.50 3.06
C VAL A 144 6.45 1.97 2.44
N LEU A 145 6.85 2.49 1.28
CA LEU A 145 8.10 2.07 0.62
C LEU A 145 9.33 2.38 1.48
N THR A 146 9.36 3.58 2.08
CA THR A 146 10.42 3.98 3.00
C THR A 146 10.47 3.09 4.25
N ALA A 147 9.32 2.64 4.76
CA ALA A 147 9.28 1.71 5.89
C ALA A 147 9.76 0.29 5.52
N CYS A 148 9.49 -0.17 4.30
CA CYS A 148 9.95 -1.49 3.82
C CYS A 148 11.45 -1.55 3.58
N PHE A 149 12.03 -0.52 2.95
CA PHE A 149 13.41 -0.58 2.42
C PHE A 149 14.35 0.47 3.03
N GLY A 150 13.83 1.43 3.78
CA GLY A 150 14.60 2.57 4.28
C GLY A 150 14.76 3.69 3.24
N ALA A 151 15.25 4.85 3.70
CA ALA A 151 15.37 6.08 2.87
C ALA A 151 16.41 6.01 1.75
N ARG A 152 17.19 4.92 1.64
CA ARG A 152 18.30 4.81 0.67
C ARG A 152 17.87 4.30 -0.70
N HIS A 153 16.65 3.81 -0.84
CA HIS A 153 16.14 3.23 -2.09
C HIS A 153 15.36 4.23 -2.95
N HIS A 154 15.59 5.54 -2.80
CA HIS A 154 15.12 6.49 -3.79
C HIS A 154 15.87 6.23 -5.11
N ILE A 155 15.23 5.50 -6.03
CA ILE A 155 15.68 5.39 -7.41
C ILE A 155 15.82 6.82 -7.94
N ARG A 156 17.05 7.26 -8.19
CA ARG A 156 17.29 8.52 -8.89
C ARG A 156 16.73 8.37 -10.31
N PRO A 157 15.94 9.35 -10.79
CA PRO A 157 15.38 9.33 -12.13
C PRO A 157 16.47 9.32 -13.21
#